data_AF-A0A353X8F4-F1
#
_entry.id   AF-A0A353X8F4-F1
#
_cell.length_a   1.000
_cell.length_b   1.000
_cell.length_c   1.000
_cell.angle_alpha   90.00
_cell.angle_beta   90.00
_cell.angle_gamma   90.00
#
_symmetry.space_group_name_H-M   'P 1'
#
loop_
_entity.id
_entity.type
_entity.pdbx_description
1 polymer ?
#
loop_
_entity_poly.entity_id
_entity_poly.type
_entity_poly.pdbx_seq_one_letter_code
_entity_poly.pdbx_strand_id
1 'polypeptide(L)'
;MDLLPIVTVPHPALRRAFMSFLMCMLLLGAPNALAQEAHTVFVPVIYPVDFEQTAVRTSACLEVQERLYAEPGWWMQPQAPGSPEESMASVLRALKDGDKAALKALSVQDPEQESERNAQIEAFIEQWKILSGMKFMARYDMDDLSVFVGELERGDAKMYFDNFRFRRTKNGRFVWAPPPLTQGARPSIDAILRPWIRSEWGFDRAEGPDYCGLEEVKDRSLVVRLSGDASWKPSRLHISGTRLGSDAAVSQEVKGLLTLFAEISRMRAEDADRLPGYMTPGGAKRMTAFLESAQTYEVERYLESVTYGQAPYYLLDASPLFVLYTKNTHGTSYLPAFFFVRTEGGQGPNFLWASAFHSTDQNGLFFRGPLTDKAQEGPAK
;
A
#
# COMPACT_ATOMS: atom_id res chain seq x y z
N MET A 1 62.13 -5.13 3.36
CA MET A 1 61.53 -4.96 4.71
C MET A 1 62.12 -3.69 5.27
N ASP A 2 61.50 -2.55 5.00
CA ASP A 2 61.97 -1.25 5.49
C ASP A 2 61.13 -0.85 6.69
N LEU A 3 61.80 -0.78 7.85
CA LEU A 3 61.26 -0.27 9.11
C LEU A 3 61.32 1.27 9.08
N LEU A 4 60.17 1.92 9.24
CA LEU A 4 60.07 3.36 9.44
C LEU A 4 60.68 3.80 10.79
N PRO A 5 61.24 5.01 10.90
CA PRO A 5 61.88 5.49 12.12
C PRO A 5 60.84 5.93 13.17
N ILE A 6 61.10 5.53 14.41
CA ILE A 6 60.39 6.01 15.61
C ILE A 6 60.80 7.47 15.84
N VAL A 7 59.90 8.41 15.56
CA VAL A 7 60.06 9.81 15.96
C VAL A 7 59.68 9.95 17.43
N THR A 8 60.67 10.15 18.28
CA THR A 8 60.49 10.53 19.69
C THR A 8 60.26 12.04 19.79
N VAL A 9 59.04 12.45 20.15
CA VAL A 9 58.72 13.87 20.42
C VAL A 9 59.01 14.19 21.89
N PRO A 10 59.90 15.16 22.21
CA PRO A 10 60.24 15.50 23.58
C PRO A 10 59.50 16.76 24.00
N HIS A 11 58.24 16.68 24.43
CA HIS A 11 57.65 17.75 25.25
C HIS A 11 56.37 17.31 25.99
N PRO A 12 56.32 17.45 27.33
CA PRO A 12 55.15 17.05 28.13
C PRO A 12 53.89 17.91 27.86
N ALA A 13 54.05 19.11 27.28
CA ALA A 13 52.93 19.98 26.91
C ALA A 13 52.17 19.50 25.66
N LEU A 14 52.86 18.93 24.67
CA LEU A 14 52.23 18.39 23.46
C LEU A 14 51.45 17.09 23.75
N ARG A 15 51.88 16.29 24.73
CA ARG A 15 51.17 15.07 25.13
C ARG A 15 49.78 15.35 25.71
N ARG A 16 49.62 16.45 26.46
CA ARG A 16 48.32 16.86 27.03
C ARG A 16 47.40 17.45 25.97
N ALA A 17 47.93 18.26 25.05
CA ALA A 17 47.14 18.79 23.93
C ALA A 17 46.69 17.68 22.97
N PHE A 18 47.55 16.69 22.68
CA PHE A 18 47.22 15.57 21.81
C PHE A 18 46.21 14.60 22.46
N MET A 19 46.29 14.36 23.79
CA MET A 19 45.28 13.58 24.51
C MET A 19 43.94 14.30 24.61
N SER A 20 43.90 15.62 24.82
CA SER A 20 42.64 16.37 24.80
C SER A 20 42.01 16.44 23.41
N PHE A 21 42.82 16.47 22.34
CA PHE A 21 42.32 16.42 20.96
C PHE A 21 41.82 15.01 20.58
N LEU A 22 42.50 13.94 21.04
CA LEU A 22 42.02 12.56 20.86
C LEU A 22 40.74 12.29 21.68
N MET A 23 40.62 12.87 22.88
CA MET A 23 39.44 12.71 23.74
C MET A 23 38.25 13.55 23.25
N CYS A 24 38.47 14.72 22.64
CA CYS A 24 37.42 15.47 21.93
C CYS A 24 37.00 14.78 20.62
N MET A 25 37.91 14.13 19.89
CA MET A 25 37.58 13.32 18.71
C MET A 25 36.84 12.02 19.08
N LEU A 26 37.11 11.42 20.24
CA LEU A 26 36.37 10.26 20.76
C LEU A 26 35.00 10.63 21.38
N LEU A 27 34.77 11.89 21.75
CA LEU A 27 33.48 12.41 22.22
C LEU A 27 32.60 13.00 21.11
N LEU A 28 33.11 13.15 19.89
CA LEU A 28 32.39 13.69 18.72
C LEU A 28 32.23 12.71 17.56
N GLY A 29 32.51 11.42 17.78
CA GLY A 29 32.53 10.43 16.72
C GLY A 29 32.26 9.01 17.18
N ALA A 30 31.30 8.80 18.10
CA ALA A 30 30.53 7.56 18.00
C ALA A 30 29.59 7.77 16.81
N PRO A 31 29.71 7.04 15.69
CA PRO A 31 28.59 6.96 14.78
C PRO A 31 27.49 6.35 15.63
N ASN A 32 26.52 7.16 16.06
CA ASN A 32 25.26 6.62 16.51
C ASN A 32 24.79 5.80 15.31
N ALA A 33 24.88 4.48 15.44
CA ALA A 33 24.50 3.52 14.43
C ALA A 33 22.97 3.58 14.33
N LEU A 34 22.51 4.62 13.66
CA LEU A 34 21.11 5.04 13.59
C LEU A 34 20.54 4.63 12.24
N ALA A 35 19.23 4.42 12.25
CA ALA A 35 18.42 4.28 11.06
C ALA A 35 18.83 5.31 9.99
N GLN A 36 18.75 4.91 8.72
CA GLN A 36 19.10 5.81 7.61
C GLN A 36 18.19 7.05 7.62
N GLU A 37 18.66 8.13 7.00
CA GLU A 37 17.79 9.29 6.77
C GLU A 37 16.54 8.86 5.98
N ALA A 38 15.41 9.49 6.30
CA ALA A 38 14.17 9.17 5.62
C ALA A 38 14.24 9.68 4.17
N HIS A 39 13.76 8.88 3.23
CA HIS A 39 13.76 9.22 1.82
C HIS A 39 12.42 8.87 1.17
N THR A 40 12.10 9.52 0.06
CA THR A 40 10.87 9.24 -0.68
C THR A 40 11.01 7.94 -1.48
N VAL A 41 10.02 7.07 -1.38
CA VAL A 41 9.87 5.89 -2.23
C VAL A 41 8.47 5.84 -2.83
N PHE A 42 8.32 5.04 -3.89
CA PHE A 42 7.07 4.92 -4.65
C PHE A 42 6.63 3.46 -4.64
N VAL A 43 5.66 3.13 -3.79
CA VAL A 43 5.16 1.76 -3.62
C VAL A 43 4.16 1.43 -4.72
N PRO A 44 4.38 0.40 -5.55
CA PRO A 44 3.40 0.03 -6.57
C PRO A 44 2.11 -0.49 -5.93
N VAL A 45 0.97 -0.16 -6.54
CA VAL A 45 -0.31 -0.77 -6.16
C VAL A 45 -0.35 -2.19 -6.71
N ILE A 46 -0.55 -3.17 -5.83
CA ILE A 46 -0.71 -4.58 -6.21
C ILE A 46 -2.20 -4.90 -6.30
N TYR A 47 -2.68 -5.33 -7.46
CA TYR A 47 -4.10 -5.65 -7.67
C TYR A 47 -4.33 -7.16 -7.76
N PRO A 48 -5.19 -7.74 -6.91
CA PRO A 48 -5.58 -9.14 -6.97
C PRO A 48 -6.56 -9.32 -8.12
N VAL A 49 -6.15 -10.08 -9.14
CA VAL A 49 -6.95 -10.31 -10.35
C VAL A 49 -8.02 -11.37 -10.11
N ASP A 50 -7.65 -12.43 -9.40
CA ASP A 50 -8.54 -13.49 -8.97
C ASP A 50 -8.26 -13.87 -7.50
N PHE A 51 -9.30 -14.31 -6.79
CA PHE A 51 -9.21 -14.81 -5.40
C PHE A 51 -8.18 -15.96 -5.25
N GLU A 52 -7.81 -16.62 -6.35
CA GLU A 52 -6.97 -17.82 -6.42
C GLU A 52 -5.50 -17.51 -6.80
N GLN A 53 -4.90 -16.46 -6.22
CA GLN A 53 -3.44 -16.20 -6.12
C GLN A 53 -2.74 -15.45 -7.26
N THR A 54 -3.45 -14.97 -8.28
CA THR A 54 -2.83 -14.10 -9.30
C THR A 54 -3.03 -12.64 -8.93
N ALA A 55 -1.93 -11.98 -8.58
CA ALA A 55 -1.87 -10.54 -8.41
C ALA A 55 -1.05 -9.92 -9.55
N VAL A 56 -1.31 -8.65 -9.85
CA VAL A 56 -0.52 -7.88 -10.81
C VAL A 56 0.07 -6.66 -10.13
N ARG A 57 1.37 -6.42 -10.38
CA ARG A 57 2.01 -5.13 -10.09
C ARG A 57 1.50 -4.12 -11.11
N THR A 58 0.76 -3.13 -10.63
CA THR A 58 0.25 -2.06 -11.48
C THR A 58 1.28 -0.95 -11.65
N SER A 59 1.03 -0.08 -12.62
CA SER A 59 1.83 1.12 -12.85
C SER A 59 1.41 2.30 -11.97
N ALA A 60 0.43 2.14 -11.07
CA ALA A 60 0.04 3.17 -10.11
C ALA A 60 0.95 3.10 -8.87
N CYS A 61 1.42 4.25 -8.39
CA CYS A 61 2.49 4.30 -7.40
C CYS A 61 2.16 5.25 -6.25
N LEU A 62 2.23 4.76 -5.02
CA LEU A 62 2.01 5.52 -3.81
C LEU A 62 3.33 6.14 -3.33
N GLU A 63 3.41 7.46 -3.31
CA GLU A 63 4.51 8.21 -2.72
C GLU A 63 4.41 8.18 -1.19
N VAL A 64 5.46 7.66 -0.55
CA VAL A 64 5.60 7.57 0.92
C VAL A 64 7.02 7.91 1.35
N GLN A 65 7.22 8.16 2.64
CA GLN A 65 8.57 8.31 3.20
C GLN A 65 9.00 6.99 3.84
N GLU A 66 10.13 6.46 3.40
CA GLU A 66 10.76 5.28 3.99
C GLU A 66 11.93 5.67 4.89
N ARG A 67 12.09 4.92 5.97
CA ARG A 67 13.32 4.86 6.77
C ARG A 67 13.72 3.40 6.98
N LEU A 68 14.98 3.07 6.71
CA LEU A 68 15.53 1.73 6.87
C LEU A 68 16.26 1.57 8.22
N TYR A 69 16.14 0.38 8.80
CA TYR A 69 16.80 0.00 10.05
C TYR A 69 17.80 -1.13 9.79
N ALA A 70 19.09 -0.78 9.71
CA ALA A 70 20.15 -1.75 9.46
C ALA A 70 20.52 -2.57 10.71
N GLU A 71 20.44 -1.94 11.88
CA GLU A 71 20.90 -2.54 13.14
C GLU A 71 19.73 -3.16 13.93
N PRO A 72 19.83 -4.46 14.28
CA PRO A 72 18.92 -5.06 15.25
C PRO A 72 18.95 -4.30 16.57
N GLY A 73 17.80 -4.13 17.20
CA GLY A 73 17.74 -3.53 18.54
C GLY A 73 17.93 -2.01 18.60
N TRP A 74 17.84 -1.29 17.47
CA TRP A 74 17.86 0.19 17.45
C TRP A 74 16.92 0.83 18.48
N TRP A 75 15.78 0.19 18.77
CA TRP A 75 14.76 0.63 19.72
C TRP A 75 15.20 0.57 21.19
N MET A 76 16.34 -0.06 21.49
CA MET A 76 16.93 -0.06 22.83
C MET A 76 17.74 1.20 23.13
N GLN A 77 18.11 1.97 22.10
CA GLN A 77 18.86 3.21 22.26
C GLN A 77 17.91 4.40 22.55
N PRO A 78 18.41 5.52 23.10
CA PRO A 78 17.62 6.74 23.23
C PRO A 78 17.11 7.21 21.86
N GLN A 79 15.81 7.52 21.79
CA GLN A 79 15.15 8.00 20.58
C GLN A 79 14.87 9.50 20.66
N ALA A 80 14.69 10.14 19.50
CA ALA A 80 14.30 11.55 19.46
C ALA A 80 12.93 11.74 20.13
N PRO A 81 12.77 12.72 21.06
CA PRO A 81 11.49 12.97 21.71
C PRO A 81 10.38 13.28 20.71
N GLY A 82 9.20 12.69 20.91
CA GLY A 82 8.03 12.83 20.05
C GLY A 82 8.12 12.10 18.71
N SER A 83 9.14 11.27 18.49
CA SER A 83 9.30 10.49 17.25
C SER A 83 8.46 9.21 17.24
N PRO A 84 8.14 8.66 16.05
CA PRO A 84 7.57 7.31 15.93
C PRO A 84 8.43 6.24 16.62
N GLU A 85 9.75 6.39 16.55
CA GLU A 85 10.73 5.49 17.16
C GLU A 85 10.63 5.48 18.70
N GLU A 86 10.45 6.63 19.34
CA GLU A 86 10.25 6.71 20.80
C GLU A 86 8.99 5.97 21.23
N SER A 87 7.88 6.19 20.50
CA SER A 87 6.62 5.50 20.77
C SER A 87 6.75 3.99 20.56
N MET A 88 7.45 3.56 19.51
CA MET A 88 7.72 2.15 19.24
C MET A 88 8.56 1.50 20.34
N ALA A 89 9.67 2.13 20.74
CA ALA A 89 10.50 1.65 21.85
C ALA A 89 9.69 1.52 23.16
N SER A 90 8.78 2.46 23.42
CA SER A 90 7.91 2.44 24.60
C SER A 90 6.90 1.29 24.56
N VAL A 91 6.29 1.02 23.39
CA VAL A 91 5.39 -0.13 23.20
C VAL A 91 6.14 -1.44 23.38
N LEU A 92 7.31 -1.61 22.76
CA LEU A 92 8.12 -2.83 22.88
C LEU A 92 8.52 -3.10 24.34
N ARG A 93 8.87 -2.06 25.10
CA ARG A 93 9.16 -2.17 26.54
C ARG A 93 7.93 -2.62 27.32
N ALA A 94 6.78 -1.98 27.09
CA ALA A 94 5.55 -2.34 27.79
C ALA A 94 5.05 -3.76 27.42
N LEU A 95 5.24 -4.20 26.18
CA LEU A 95 4.98 -5.59 25.76
C LEU A 95 5.91 -6.58 26.47
N LYS A 96 7.21 -6.26 26.55
CA LYS A 96 8.19 -7.06 27.27
C LYS A 96 7.83 -7.26 28.74
N ASP A 97 7.36 -6.19 29.38
CA ASP A 97 7.02 -6.18 30.80
C ASP A 97 5.59 -6.72 31.06
N GLY A 98 4.82 -7.01 30.01
CA GLY A 98 3.41 -7.42 30.12
C GLY A 98 2.50 -6.32 30.71
N ASP A 99 2.92 -5.05 30.60
CA ASP A 99 2.23 -3.91 31.23
C ASP A 99 1.03 -3.48 30.38
N LYS A 100 -0.11 -4.11 30.66
CA LYS A 100 -1.41 -3.77 30.04
C LYS A 100 -1.78 -2.29 30.24
N ALA A 101 -1.47 -1.70 31.39
CA ALA A 101 -1.85 -0.33 31.69
C ALA A 101 -1.03 0.67 30.86
N ALA A 102 0.28 0.44 30.74
CA ALA A 102 1.14 1.24 29.87
C ALA A 102 0.75 1.11 28.40
N LEU A 103 0.46 -0.10 27.91
CA LEU A 103 0.03 -0.32 26.52
C LEU A 103 -1.31 0.38 26.20
N LYS A 104 -2.25 0.37 27.16
CA LYS A 104 -3.47 1.18 27.06
C LYS A 104 -3.13 2.66 26.98
N ALA A 105 -2.27 3.20 27.85
CA ALA A 105 -1.90 4.62 27.83
C ALA A 105 -1.15 5.03 26.54
N LEU A 106 -0.40 4.13 25.92
CA LEU A 106 0.36 4.36 24.70
C LEU A 106 -0.48 4.22 23.42
N SER A 107 -1.69 3.67 23.50
CA SER A 107 -2.54 3.39 22.34
C SER A 107 -3.62 4.44 22.09
N VAL A 108 -4.24 4.38 20.91
CA VAL A 108 -5.37 5.23 20.54
C VAL A 108 -6.51 5.10 21.57
N GLN A 109 -6.89 6.24 22.15
CA GLN A 109 -8.04 6.36 23.04
C GLN A 109 -9.29 6.67 22.22
N ASP A 110 -9.95 5.62 21.75
CA ASP A 110 -11.27 5.69 21.14
C ASP A 110 -12.23 4.81 21.97
N PRO A 111 -13.28 5.38 22.59
CA PRO A 111 -14.27 4.61 23.34
C PRO A 111 -15.01 3.57 22.48
N GLU A 112 -15.25 3.87 21.20
CA GLU A 112 -16.00 2.98 20.29
C GLU A 112 -15.20 1.70 19.98
N GLN A 113 -13.87 1.76 20.12
CA GLN A 113 -12.95 0.67 19.78
C GLN A 113 -12.25 0.08 21.01
N GLU A 114 -12.71 0.41 22.22
CA GLU A 114 -12.03 0.01 23.45
C GLU A 114 -11.91 -1.52 23.59
N SER A 115 -13.00 -2.26 23.31
CA SER A 115 -13.02 -3.72 23.41
C SER A 115 -12.00 -4.37 22.46
N GLU A 116 -12.03 -3.97 21.19
CA GLU A 116 -11.14 -4.46 20.15
C GLU A 116 -9.68 -4.12 20.44
N ARG A 117 -9.41 -2.86 20.83
CA ARG A 117 -8.07 -2.44 21.28
C ARG A 117 -7.56 -3.29 22.43
N ASN A 118 -8.38 -3.54 23.44
CA ASN A 118 -7.98 -4.33 24.60
C ASN A 118 -7.66 -5.78 24.20
N ALA A 119 -8.48 -6.39 23.34
CA ALA A 119 -8.21 -7.73 22.79
C ALA A 119 -6.90 -7.78 22.00
N GLN A 120 -6.60 -6.75 21.20
CA GLN A 120 -5.33 -6.64 20.48
C GLN A 120 -4.14 -6.52 21.43
N ILE A 121 -4.24 -5.68 22.47
CA ILE A 121 -3.19 -5.56 23.50
C ILE A 121 -2.89 -6.93 24.12
N GLU A 122 -3.92 -7.69 24.48
CA GLU A 122 -3.75 -9.02 25.07
C GLU A 122 -3.10 -10.00 24.10
N ALA A 123 -3.55 -10.04 22.85
CA ALA A 123 -2.96 -10.87 21.81
C ALA A 123 -1.46 -10.56 21.60
N PHE A 124 -1.07 -9.28 21.59
CA PHE A 124 0.33 -8.89 21.44
C PHE A 124 1.20 -9.27 22.65
N ILE A 125 0.66 -9.18 23.87
CA ILE A 125 1.38 -9.63 25.08
C ILE A 125 1.60 -11.14 25.02
N GLU A 126 0.58 -11.92 24.66
CA GLU A 126 0.68 -13.38 24.52
C GLU A 126 1.68 -13.78 23.44
N GLN A 127 1.73 -13.01 22.34
CA GLN A 127 2.62 -13.23 21.21
C GLN A 127 4.03 -12.66 21.41
N TRP A 128 4.32 -11.97 22.53
CA TRP A 128 5.58 -11.26 22.73
C TRP A 128 6.82 -12.13 22.49
N LYS A 129 6.81 -13.40 22.93
CA LYS A 129 7.94 -14.32 22.72
C LYS A 129 8.30 -14.52 21.24
N ILE A 130 7.31 -14.45 20.36
CA ILE A 130 7.50 -14.54 18.91
C ILE A 130 7.95 -13.17 18.39
N LEU A 131 7.23 -12.11 18.79
CA LEU A 131 7.50 -10.74 18.35
C LEU A 131 8.88 -10.21 18.81
N SER A 132 9.44 -10.72 19.91
CA SER A 132 10.76 -10.32 20.41
C SER A 132 11.90 -10.80 19.51
N GLY A 133 11.64 -11.79 18.64
CA GLY A 133 12.58 -12.23 17.60
C GLY A 133 12.49 -11.41 16.31
N MET A 134 11.63 -10.40 16.25
CA MET A 134 11.39 -9.63 15.03
C MET A 134 12.56 -8.72 14.68
N LYS A 135 12.99 -8.77 13.43
CA LYS A 135 13.96 -7.84 12.86
C LYS A 135 13.19 -6.71 12.16
N PHE A 136 13.19 -5.52 12.73
CA PHE A 136 12.62 -4.35 12.07
C PHE A 136 13.48 -3.96 10.87
N MET A 137 12.85 -3.88 9.69
CA MET A 137 13.52 -3.64 8.41
C MET A 137 13.34 -2.19 7.97
N ALA A 138 12.10 -1.70 8.04
CA ALA A 138 11.73 -0.40 7.52
C ALA A 138 10.60 0.23 8.33
N ARG A 139 10.42 1.54 8.15
CA ARG A 139 9.25 2.30 8.57
C ARG A 139 8.78 3.16 7.41
N TYR A 140 7.47 3.13 7.17
CA TYR A 140 6.80 3.96 6.18
C TYR A 140 5.94 5.02 6.84
N ASP A 141 6.16 6.29 6.52
CA ASP A 141 5.31 7.40 6.99
C ASP A 141 4.36 7.86 5.88
N MET A 142 3.08 7.91 6.19
CA MET A 142 2.00 8.37 5.31
C MET A 142 0.75 8.75 6.10
N ASP A 143 0.03 9.80 5.70
CA ASP A 143 -1.31 10.14 6.20
C ASP A 143 -1.47 10.20 7.73
N ASP A 144 -0.57 10.94 8.41
CA ASP A 144 -0.51 10.98 9.88
C ASP A 144 -0.23 9.60 10.53
N LEU A 145 0.35 8.65 9.80
CA LEU A 145 0.70 7.31 10.28
C LEU A 145 2.16 6.98 10.02
N SER A 146 2.72 6.19 10.92
CA SER A 146 4.00 5.50 10.75
C SER A 146 3.77 4.00 10.90
N VAL A 147 4.20 3.21 9.92
CA VAL A 147 4.06 1.75 9.90
C VAL A 147 5.45 1.14 9.95
N PHE A 148 5.76 0.43 11.03
CA PHE A 148 6.99 -0.35 11.14
C PHE A 148 6.78 -1.73 10.54
N VAL A 149 7.68 -2.11 9.64
CA VAL A 149 7.71 -3.42 9.00
C VAL A 149 8.83 -4.23 9.63
N GLY A 150 8.48 -5.40 10.14
CA GLY A 150 9.42 -6.35 10.69
C GLY A 150 9.37 -7.71 10.00
N GLU A 151 10.51 -8.37 9.98
CA GLU A 151 10.69 -9.74 9.50
C GLU A 151 10.72 -10.70 10.69
N LEU A 152 9.99 -11.81 10.57
CA LEU A 152 10.07 -12.95 11.47
C LEU A 152 10.45 -14.19 10.65
N GLU A 153 11.50 -14.86 11.08
CA GLU A 153 11.92 -16.14 10.51
C GLU A 153 11.23 -17.29 11.26
N ARG A 154 10.61 -18.22 10.52
CA ARG A 154 9.99 -19.42 11.07
C ARG A 154 10.38 -20.63 10.22
N GLY A 155 11.46 -21.30 10.64
CA GLY A 155 12.09 -22.32 9.82
C GLY A 155 12.68 -21.68 8.56
N ASP A 156 12.41 -22.24 7.39
CA ASP A 156 12.86 -21.69 6.10
C ASP A 156 11.92 -20.61 5.55
N ALA A 157 10.81 -20.32 6.24
CA ALA A 157 9.84 -19.32 5.80
C ALA A 157 10.08 -17.97 6.49
N LYS A 158 9.99 -16.90 5.72
CA LYS A 158 9.96 -15.52 6.20
C LYS A 158 8.52 -15.03 6.28
N MET A 159 8.23 -14.22 7.29
CA MET A 159 6.93 -13.57 7.45
C MET A 159 7.14 -12.09 7.75
N TYR A 160 6.42 -11.23 7.03
CA TYR A 160 6.48 -9.78 7.22
C TYR A 160 5.29 -9.27 8.05
N PHE A 161 5.59 -8.48 9.07
CA PHE A 161 4.65 -7.94 10.03
C PHE A 161 4.53 -6.42 9.87
N ASP A 162 3.32 -5.94 9.66
CA ASP A 162 2.96 -4.52 9.48
C ASP A 162 2.00 -3.99 10.57
N ASN A 163 1.92 -4.69 11.70
CA ASN A 163 0.95 -4.41 12.75
C ASN A 163 1.42 -3.36 13.77
N PHE A 164 2.70 -2.97 13.75
CA PHE A 164 3.23 -1.88 14.56
C PHE A 164 2.98 -0.54 13.87
N ARG A 165 1.78 0.00 14.07
CA ARG A 165 1.29 1.22 13.45
C ARG A 165 1.13 2.31 14.49
N PHE A 166 1.53 3.53 14.15
CA PHE A 166 1.50 4.67 15.05
C PHE A 166 0.80 5.84 14.41
N ARG A 167 -0.28 6.31 15.02
CA ARG A 167 -1.02 7.48 14.58
C ARG A 167 -0.45 8.73 15.22
N ARG A 168 -0.17 9.73 14.40
CA ARG A 168 0.18 11.07 14.86
C ARG A 168 -1.06 11.78 15.37
N THR A 169 -1.03 12.21 16.62
CA THR A 169 -2.08 13.00 17.25
C THR A 169 -1.95 14.48 16.85
N LYS A 170 -2.99 15.28 17.11
CA LYS A 170 -2.99 16.73 16.81
C LYS A 170 -1.86 17.50 17.51
N ASN A 171 -1.43 17.05 18.69
CA ASN A 171 -0.29 17.63 19.42
C ASN A 171 1.09 17.10 18.93
N GLY A 172 1.11 16.30 17.87
CA GLY A 172 2.30 15.81 17.21
C GLY A 172 3.00 14.62 17.85
N ARG A 173 2.36 13.97 18.83
CA ARG A 173 2.85 12.72 19.41
C ARG A 173 2.38 11.52 18.59
N PHE A 174 3.05 10.39 18.75
CA PHE A 174 2.67 9.13 18.11
C PHE A 174 2.04 8.19 19.14
N VAL A 175 0.84 7.69 18.85
CA VAL A 175 0.14 6.70 19.68
C VAL A 175 -0.06 5.42 18.90
N TRP A 176 0.10 4.28 19.57
CA TRP A 176 -0.02 2.97 18.97
C TRP A 176 -1.47 2.70 18.52
N ALA A 177 -1.63 2.28 17.28
CA ALA A 177 -2.90 2.02 16.63
C ALA A 177 -2.89 0.61 15.99
N PRO A 178 -2.88 -0.47 16.78
CA PRO A 178 -2.86 -1.83 16.23
C PRO A 178 -4.05 -2.06 15.28
N PRO A 179 -3.91 -2.89 14.23
CA PRO A 179 -5.06 -3.36 13.47
C PRO A 179 -6.05 -4.07 14.42
N PRO A 180 -7.38 -4.02 14.21
CA PRO A 180 -8.15 -3.43 13.11
C PRO A 180 -8.81 -2.08 13.50
N LEU A 181 -8.11 -1.17 14.18
CA LEU A 181 -8.68 0.09 14.71
C LEU A 181 -9.22 1.09 13.65
N THR A 182 -9.34 0.69 12.38
CA THR A 182 -10.43 1.02 11.45
C THR A 182 -10.10 0.42 10.09
N GLN A 183 -10.62 -0.79 9.79
CA GLN A 183 -10.66 -1.25 8.40
C GLN A 183 -11.36 -0.18 7.54
N GLY A 184 -10.67 0.29 6.50
CA GLY A 184 -11.24 1.21 5.50
C GLY A 184 -11.03 2.72 5.74
N ALA A 185 -10.49 3.16 6.88
CA ALA A 185 -10.23 4.60 7.10
C ALA A 185 -8.92 5.10 6.48
N ARG A 186 -8.02 4.18 6.09
CA ARG A 186 -6.65 4.51 5.65
C ARG A 186 -6.24 3.67 4.43
N PRO A 187 -6.78 4.00 3.23
CA PRO A 187 -6.55 3.24 2.00
C PRO A 187 -5.06 3.05 1.66
N SER A 188 -4.21 4.02 1.99
CA SER A 188 -2.76 3.96 1.75
C SER A 188 -2.08 2.76 2.41
N ILE A 189 -2.54 2.34 3.58
CA ILE A 189 -1.97 1.19 4.29
C ILE A 189 -2.66 -0.10 3.85
N ASP A 190 -3.98 -0.17 4.02
CA ASP A 190 -4.69 -1.44 3.91
C ASP A 190 -4.94 -1.85 2.45
N ALA A 191 -5.08 -0.88 1.52
CA ALA A 191 -5.30 -1.17 0.11
C ALA A 191 -4.01 -1.16 -0.73
N ILE A 192 -2.90 -0.59 -0.22
CA ILE A 192 -1.65 -0.45 -1.01
C ILE A 192 -0.46 -1.04 -0.27
N LEU A 193 -0.02 -0.44 0.83
CA LEU A 193 1.23 -0.83 1.49
C LEU A 193 1.23 -2.30 1.94
N ARG A 194 0.19 -2.74 2.66
CA ARG A 194 0.12 -4.12 3.18
C ARG A 194 0.05 -5.16 2.05
N PRO A 195 -0.81 -5.03 1.02
CA PRO A 195 -0.81 -5.91 -0.13
C PRO A 195 0.56 -6.01 -0.80
N TRP A 196 1.27 -4.89 -0.95
CA TRP A 196 2.62 -4.88 -1.52
C TRP A 196 3.65 -5.58 -0.62
N ILE A 197 3.69 -5.27 0.69
CA ILE A 197 4.61 -5.92 1.66
C ILE A 197 4.51 -7.45 1.58
N ARG A 198 3.30 -7.98 1.39
CA ARG A 198 2.99 -9.42 1.38
C ARG A 198 2.99 -10.05 -0.01
N SER A 199 3.46 -9.31 -1.02
CA SER A 199 3.57 -9.78 -2.40
C SER A 199 5.02 -10.12 -2.74
N GLU A 200 5.23 -10.82 -3.84
CA GLU A 200 6.57 -11.11 -4.38
C GLU A 200 7.39 -9.86 -4.75
N TRP A 201 6.73 -8.70 -4.92
CA TRP A 201 7.37 -7.41 -5.18
C TRP A 201 7.74 -6.64 -3.90
N GLY A 202 7.29 -7.13 -2.74
CA GLY A 202 7.57 -6.55 -1.44
C GLY A 202 8.90 -7.01 -0.87
N PHE A 203 8.91 -7.28 0.44
CA PHE A 203 10.14 -7.67 1.14
C PHE A 203 10.57 -9.12 0.90
N ASP A 204 9.69 -9.97 0.35
CA ASP A 204 10.01 -11.36 -0.01
C ASP A 204 11.05 -11.46 -1.15
N ARG A 205 11.31 -10.37 -1.87
CA ARG A 205 12.24 -10.34 -3.00
C ARG A 205 13.71 -10.36 -2.55
N ALA A 206 14.50 -11.24 -3.17
CA ALA A 206 15.92 -11.44 -2.84
C ALA A 206 16.78 -10.18 -3.06
N GLU A 207 16.48 -9.38 -4.09
CA GLU A 207 17.20 -8.13 -4.36
C GLU A 207 16.73 -6.94 -3.51
N GLY A 208 15.72 -7.14 -2.65
CA GLY A 208 15.04 -6.09 -1.89
C GLY A 208 13.73 -5.62 -2.53
N PRO A 209 13.00 -4.72 -1.85
CA PRO A 209 11.67 -4.32 -2.29
C PRO A 209 11.66 -3.63 -3.67
N ASP A 210 10.68 -3.97 -4.50
CA ASP A 210 10.52 -3.45 -5.84
C ASP A 210 9.64 -2.20 -5.85
N TYR A 211 10.27 -1.03 -5.80
CA TYR A 211 9.58 0.25 -5.93
C TYR A 211 9.33 0.63 -7.40
N CYS A 212 8.40 1.54 -7.63
CA CYS A 212 8.29 2.21 -8.92
C CYS A 212 9.51 3.10 -9.20
N GLY A 213 9.91 3.16 -10.46
CA GLY A 213 10.97 4.05 -10.92
C GLY A 213 10.51 5.51 -10.98
N LEU A 214 11.45 6.46 -10.83
CA LEU A 214 11.12 7.89 -10.95
C LEU A 214 10.54 8.27 -12.32
N GLU A 215 11.03 7.66 -13.40
CA GLU A 215 10.50 7.91 -14.74
C GLU A 215 9.06 7.39 -14.87
N GLU A 216 8.73 6.24 -14.28
CA GLU A 216 7.37 5.70 -14.25
C GLU A 216 6.38 6.64 -13.53
N VAL A 217 6.86 7.43 -12.57
CA VAL A 217 6.07 8.38 -11.77
C VAL A 217 5.92 9.73 -12.49
N LYS A 218 6.98 10.23 -13.14
CA LYS A 218 6.96 11.51 -13.86
C LYS A 218 5.92 11.54 -14.98
N ASP A 219 5.69 10.40 -15.63
CA ASP A 219 4.76 10.27 -16.76
C ASP A 219 3.29 10.14 -16.31
N ARG A 220 2.99 10.24 -15.00
CA ARG A 220 1.63 10.14 -14.47
C ARG A 220 0.90 11.47 -14.56
N SER A 221 -0.27 11.43 -15.19
CA SER A 221 -1.10 12.62 -15.39
C SER A 221 -1.92 13.02 -14.16
N LEU A 222 -2.11 12.11 -13.20
CA LEU A 222 -2.88 12.37 -11.99
C LEU A 222 -2.05 12.12 -10.73
N VAL A 223 -2.19 13.06 -9.79
CA VAL A 223 -1.68 12.94 -8.43
C VAL A 223 -2.84 13.09 -7.46
N VAL A 224 -3.21 12.02 -6.79
CA VAL A 224 -4.40 11.95 -5.91
C VAL A 224 -3.97 11.78 -4.47
N ARG A 225 -4.48 12.63 -3.58
CA ARG A 225 -4.30 12.44 -2.13
C ARG A 225 -5.30 11.42 -1.63
N LEU A 226 -4.82 10.37 -0.98
CA LEU A 226 -5.69 9.30 -0.50
C LEU A 226 -6.36 9.63 0.84
N SER A 227 -5.77 10.51 1.64
CA SER A 227 -6.36 11.06 2.86
C SER A 227 -6.44 12.58 2.77
N GLY A 228 -7.65 13.12 2.60
CA GLY A 228 -7.87 14.56 2.39
C GLY A 228 -7.59 15.42 3.63
N ASP A 229 -7.65 14.83 4.83
CA ASP A 229 -7.47 15.49 6.12
C ASP A 229 -6.04 15.40 6.68
N ALA A 230 -5.16 14.63 6.04
CA ALA A 230 -3.84 14.37 6.57
C ALA A 230 -2.95 15.61 6.55
N SER A 231 -2.36 15.92 7.71
CA SER A 231 -1.52 17.11 7.89
C SER A 231 -0.02 16.80 7.88
N TRP A 232 0.36 15.58 8.27
CA TRP A 232 1.74 15.12 8.32
C TRP A 232 2.00 14.03 7.30
N LYS A 233 2.99 14.29 6.41
CA LYS A 233 3.42 13.38 5.33
C LYS A 233 2.21 12.85 4.51
N PRO A 234 1.44 13.73 3.84
CA PRO A 234 0.28 13.31 3.06
C PRO A 234 0.72 12.37 1.94
N SER A 235 0.06 11.22 1.82
CA SER A 235 0.31 10.29 0.74
C SER A 235 -0.19 10.84 -0.59
N ARG A 236 0.47 10.43 -1.68
CA ARG A 236 0.07 10.80 -3.03
C ARG A 236 0.13 9.57 -3.93
N LEU A 237 -1.00 9.23 -4.51
CA LEU A 237 -1.10 8.19 -5.52
C LEU A 237 -0.87 8.83 -6.90
N HIS A 238 0.20 8.40 -7.56
CA HIS A 238 0.56 8.76 -8.92
C HIS A 238 -0.01 7.71 -9.88
N ILE A 239 -0.91 8.13 -10.76
CA ILE A 239 -1.63 7.23 -11.68
C ILE A 239 -1.95 7.98 -12.98
N SER A 240 -2.08 7.26 -14.09
CA SER A 240 -2.51 7.88 -15.34
C SER A 240 -4.03 7.82 -15.46
N GLY A 241 -4.63 8.86 -16.02
CA GLY A 241 -6.05 8.86 -16.31
C GLY A 241 -6.41 9.76 -17.49
N THR A 242 -7.46 9.37 -18.19
CA THR A 242 -7.93 10.03 -19.40
C THR A 242 -9.45 10.12 -19.39
N ARG A 243 -9.97 11.32 -19.64
CA ARG A 243 -11.41 11.51 -19.87
C ARG A 243 -11.76 11.03 -21.27
N LEU A 244 -12.81 10.21 -21.36
CA LEU A 244 -13.29 9.67 -22.62
C LEU A 244 -14.35 10.62 -23.21
N GLY A 245 -14.26 10.85 -24.52
CA GLY A 245 -15.13 11.76 -25.28
C GLY A 245 -14.89 11.61 -26.77
N SER A 246 -15.74 12.22 -27.61
CA SER A 246 -15.71 12.06 -29.07
C SER A 246 -14.39 12.47 -29.73
N ASP A 247 -13.67 13.43 -29.14
CA ASP A 247 -12.44 14.00 -29.71
C ASP A 247 -11.17 13.64 -28.91
N ALA A 248 -11.27 12.76 -27.92
CA ALA A 248 -10.12 12.36 -27.12
C ALA A 248 -9.18 11.49 -27.96
N ALA A 249 -7.93 11.95 -28.15
CA ALA A 249 -6.88 11.13 -28.73
C ALA A 249 -6.49 10.01 -27.75
N VAL A 250 -7.10 8.84 -27.92
CA VAL A 250 -6.81 7.64 -27.12
C VAL A 250 -5.88 6.69 -27.88
N SER A 251 -5.03 5.97 -27.15
CA SER A 251 -4.14 4.96 -27.72
C SER A 251 -4.92 3.82 -28.39
N GLN A 252 -4.28 3.06 -29.29
CA GLN A 252 -4.92 1.89 -29.91
C GLN A 252 -5.33 0.84 -28.88
N GLU A 253 -4.55 0.72 -27.81
CA GLU A 253 -4.82 -0.15 -26.67
C GLU A 253 -6.15 0.21 -26.00
N VAL A 254 -6.35 1.49 -25.68
CA VAL A 254 -7.61 1.98 -25.11
C VAL A 254 -8.79 1.79 -26.07
N LYS A 255 -8.58 1.95 -27.39
CA LYS A 255 -9.64 1.66 -28.38
C LYS A 255 -10.05 0.19 -28.37
N GLY A 256 -9.10 -0.73 -28.24
CA GLY A 256 -9.37 -2.16 -28.10
C GLY A 256 -10.20 -2.46 -26.86
N LEU A 257 -9.83 -1.87 -25.72
CA LEU A 257 -10.59 -1.97 -24.48
C LEU A 257 -12.04 -1.45 -24.63
N LEU A 258 -12.22 -0.27 -25.25
CA LEU A 258 -13.54 0.32 -25.45
C LEU A 258 -14.41 -0.49 -26.41
N THR A 259 -13.79 -1.16 -27.40
CA THR A 259 -14.48 -2.08 -28.30
C THR A 259 -14.99 -3.30 -27.55
N LEU A 260 -14.13 -3.93 -26.74
CA LEU A 260 -14.52 -5.03 -25.85
C LEU A 260 -15.66 -4.62 -24.91
N PHE A 261 -15.53 -3.46 -24.26
CA PHE A 261 -16.59 -2.96 -23.37
C PHE A 261 -17.90 -2.75 -24.12
N ALA A 262 -17.87 -2.21 -25.34
CA ALA A 262 -19.07 -2.01 -26.14
C ALA A 262 -19.75 -3.32 -26.58
N GLU A 263 -18.98 -4.41 -26.73
CA GLU A 263 -19.53 -5.75 -26.95
C GLU A 263 -20.24 -6.25 -25.70
N ILE A 264 -19.56 -6.19 -24.54
CA ILE A 264 -20.14 -6.59 -23.24
C ILE A 264 -21.39 -5.77 -22.93
N SER A 265 -21.34 -4.44 -23.11
CA SER A 265 -22.42 -3.52 -22.75
C SER A 265 -23.65 -3.62 -23.65
N ARG A 266 -23.61 -4.43 -24.71
CA ARG A 266 -24.75 -4.66 -25.61
C ARG A 266 -25.35 -6.07 -25.47
N MET A 267 -24.75 -6.93 -24.63
CA MET A 267 -25.22 -8.29 -24.43
C MET A 267 -26.60 -8.31 -23.80
N ARG A 268 -27.40 -9.28 -24.26
CA ARG A 268 -28.74 -9.59 -23.74
C ARG A 268 -28.71 -10.93 -23.01
N ALA A 269 -29.82 -11.30 -22.36
CA ALA A 269 -29.93 -12.57 -21.65
C ALA A 269 -29.60 -13.78 -22.54
N GLU A 270 -29.96 -13.72 -23.83
CA GLU A 270 -29.60 -14.74 -24.83
C GLU A 270 -28.09 -14.87 -25.12
N ASP A 271 -27.29 -13.85 -24.79
CA ASP A 271 -25.83 -13.85 -24.96
C ASP A 271 -25.07 -14.27 -23.68
N ALA A 272 -25.78 -14.56 -22.58
CA ALA A 272 -25.18 -14.74 -21.26
C ALA A 272 -24.05 -15.81 -21.23
N ASP A 273 -24.22 -16.90 -21.98
CA ASP A 273 -23.24 -17.99 -22.09
C ASP A 273 -21.89 -17.54 -22.68
N ARG A 274 -21.84 -16.39 -23.34
CA ARG A 274 -20.61 -15.82 -23.92
C ARG A 274 -19.81 -15.00 -22.91
N LEU A 275 -20.43 -14.54 -21.82
CA LEU A 275 -19.79 -13.67 -20.81
C LEU A 275 -18.52 -14.27 -20.20
N PRO A 276 -18.47 -15.58 -19.85
CA PRO A 276 -17.25 -16.18 -19.30
C PRO A 276 -16.02 -16.00 -20.21
N GLY A 277 -16.21 -15.96 -21.53
CA GLY A 277 -15.11 -15.79 -22.51
C GLY A 277 -14.41 -14.44 -22.46
N TYR A 278 -15.00 -13.43 -21.81
CA TYR A 278 -14.42 -12.10 -21.65
C TYR A 278 -13.87 -11.85 -20.25
N MET A 279 -13.91 -12.84 -19.36
CA MET A 279 -13.49 -12.71 -17.95
C MET A 279 -12.13 -13.35 -17.70
N THR A 280 -11.50 -12.96 -16.59
CA THR A 280 -10.35 -13.69 -16.04
C THR A 280 -10.73 -15.15 -15.77
N PRO A 281 -9.79 -16.12 -15.76
CA PRO A 281 -10.12 -17.53 -15.53
C PRO A 281 -10.95 -17.78 -14.26
N GLY A 282 -10.61 -17.12 -13.14
CA GLY A 282 -11.40 -17.22 -11.92
C GLY A 282 -12.77 -16.54 -12.04
N GLY A 283 -12.85 -15.40 -12.74
CA GLY A 283 -14.12 -14.73 -13.07
C GLY A 283 -15.04 -15.61 -13.91
N ALA A 284 -14.50 -16.22 -14.98
CA ALA A 284 -15.22 -17.10 -15.89
C ALA A 284 -15.80 -18.33 -15.17
N LYS A 285 -15.01 -18.96 -14.28
CA LYS A 285 -15.46 -20.07 -13.43
C LYS A 285 -16.65 -19.68 -12.54
N ARG A 286 -16.56 -18.52 -11.87
CA ARG A 286 -17.66 -18.00 -11.01
C ARG A 286 -18.90 -17.64 -11.83
N MET A 287 -18.72 -17.00 -12.98
CA MET A 287 -19.82 -16.66 -13.88
C MET A 287 -20.53 -17.92 -14.38
N THR A 288 -19.77 -18.93 -14.82
CA THR A 288 -20.35 -20.20 -15.30
C THR A 288 -21.20 -20.84 -14.21
N ALA A 289 -20.68 -20.94 -12.97
CA ALA A 289 -21.43 -21.47 -11.84
C ALA A 289 -22.69 -20.65 -11.48
N PHE A 290 -22.62 -19.31 -11.62
CA PHE A 290 -23.80 -18.45 -11.46
C PHE A 290 -24.84 -18.75 -12.54
N LEU A 291 -24.47 -18.77 -13.81
CA LEU A 291 -25.39 -19.04 -14.92
C LEU A 291 -26.03 -20.44 -14.83
N GLU A 292 -25.29 -21.44 -14.36
CA GLU A 292 -25.81 -22.81 -14.17
C GLU A 292 -26.87 -22.91 -13.05
N SER A 293 -26.84 -22.01 -12.07
CA SER A 293 -27.69 -22.06 -10.88
C SER A 293 -28.76 -20.96 -10.82
N ALA A 294 -28.60 -19.88 -11.58
CA ALA A 294 -29.47 -18.71 -11.58
C ALA A 294 -30.76 -18.95 -12.36
N GLN A 295 -31.84 -18.32 -11.90
CA GLN A 295 -33.09 -18.24 -12.64
C GLN A 295 -33.00 -17.16 -13.74
N THR A 296 -33.83 -17.27 -14.79
CA THR A 296 -33.81 -16.33 -15.93
C THR A 296 -33.88 -14.86 -15.51
N TYR A 297 -34.73 -14.51 -14.55
CA TYR A 297 -34.86 -13.13 -14.08
C TYR A 297 -33.60 -12.62 -13.34
N GLU A 298 -32.81 -13.51 -12.72
CA GLU A 298 -31.57 -13.15 -12.03
C GLU A 298 -30.47 -12.85 -13.05
N VAL A 299 -30.41 -13.64 -14.13
CA VAL A 299 -29.51 -13.41 -15.26
C VAL A 299 -29.85 -12.09 -15.97
N GLU A 300 -31.13 -11.86 -16.25
CA GLU A 300 -31.62 -10.60 -16.84
C GLU A 300 -31.25 -9.40 -15.96
N ARG A 301 -31.55 -9.44 -14.66
CA ARG A 301 -31.22 -8.36 -13.73
C ARG A 301 -29.72 -8.12 -13.61
N TYR A 302 -28.92 -9.19 -13.57
CA TYR A 302 -27.47 -9.06 -13.56
C TYR A 302 -26.99 -8.31 -14.81
N LEU A 303 -27.43 -8.76 -15.99
CA LEU A 303 -27.08 -8.16 -17.27
C LEU A 303 -27.51 -6.71 -17.35
N GLU A 304 -28.75 -6.38 -16.98
CA GLU A 304 -29.22 -4.99 -16.94
C GLU A 304 -28.31 -4.10 -16.08
N SER A 305 -27.81 -4.61 -14.95
CA SER A 305 -26.93 -3.85 -14.07
C SER A 305 -25.54 -3.56 -14.65
N VAL A 306 -25.06 -4.41 -15.56
CA VAL A 306 -23.70 -4.31 -16.15
C VAL A 306 -23.68 -3.84 -17.60
N THR A 307 -24.78 -4.01 -18.35
CA THR A 307 -24.86 -3.70 -19.78
C THR A 307 -25.75 -2.50 -20.09
N TYR A 308 -26.85 -2.30 -19.36
CA TYR A 308 -27.86 -1.34 -19.78
C TYR A 308 -27.49 0.11 -19.42
N GLY A 309 -27.39 0.96 -20.46
CA GLY A 309 -27.23 2.40 -20.31
C GLY A 309 -25.85 2.87 -19.84
N GLN A 310 -24.82 2.03 -19.88
CA GLN A 310 -23.47 2.40 -19.44
C GLN A 310 -22.65 3.02 -20.58
N ALA A 311 -22.40 4.32 -20.50
CA ALA A 311 -21.52 5.02 -21.44
C ALA A 311 -20.12 5.21 -20.81
N PRO A 312 -19.03 4.74 -21.46
CA PRO A 312 -17.66 5.05 -21.05
C PRO A 312 -17.45 6.56 -20.85
N TYR A 313 -16.88 6.95 -19.71
CA TYR A 313 -16.71 8.35 -19.35
C TYR A 313 -15.27 8.70 -18.95
N TYR A 314 -14.60 7.83 -18.20
CA TYR A 314 -13.25 8.08 -17.73
C TYR A 314 -12.50 6.76 -17.61
N LEU A 315 -11.21 6.77 -17.93
CA LEU A 315 -10.33 5.61 -17.80
C LEU A 315 -9.18 5.97 -16.86
N LEU A 316 -9.00 5.20 -15.80
CA LEU A 316 -7.72 5.15 -15.09
C LEU A 316 -6.87 4.04 -15.71
N ASP A 317 -5.64 4.39 -16.04
CA ASP A 317 -4.61 3.49 -16.55
C ASP A 317 -3.57 3.26 -15.44
N ALA A 318 -3.65 2.06 -14.89
CA ALA A 318 -2.71 1.49 -13.95
C ALA A 318 -2.16 0.18 -14.54
N SER A 319 -1.72 0.22 -15.80
CA SER A 319 -1.29 -0.95 -16.58
C SER A 319 -0.50 -1.97 -15.74
N PRO A 320 -0.82 -3.28 -15.82
CA PRO A 320 -1.77 -3.90 -16.76
C PRO A 320 -3.25 -3.75 -16.36
N LEU A 321 -3.57 -3.05 -15.25
CA LEU A 321 -4.94 -2.81 -14.81
C LEU A 321 -5.52 -1.53 -15.44
N PHE A 322 -6.73 -1.63 -15.95
CA PHE A 322 -7.50 -0.53 -16.50
C PHE A 322 -8.83 -0.44 -15.77
N VAL A 323 -9.16 0.74 -15.23
CA VAL A 323 -10.41 0.98 -14.52
C VAL A 323 -11.27 1.95 -15.32
N LEU A 324 -12.32 1.40 -15.93
CA LEU A 324 -13.25 2.14 -16.77
C LEU A 324 -14.45 2.60 -15.95
N TYR A 325 -14.55 3.92 -15.73
CA TYR A 325 -15.74 4.53 -15.19
C TYR A 325 -16.76 4.81 -16.29
N THR A 326 -18.00 4.52 -15.97
CA THR A 326 -19.15 4.69 -16.85
C THR A 326 -20.16 5.65 -16.24
N LYS A 327 -20.99 6.25 -17.08
CA LYS A 327 -22.18 6.99 -16.65
C LYS A 327 -23.41 6.27 -17.14
N ASN A 328 -24.35 6.07 -16.22
CA ASN A 328 -25.68 5.62 -16.59
C ASN A 328 -26.40 6.74 -17.35
N THR A 329 -26.86 6.45 -18.57
CA THR A 329 -27.64 7.36 -19.41
C THR A 329 -28.99 7.74 -18.81
N HIS A 330 -29.43 7.06 -17.74
CA HIS A 330 -30.67 7.30 -17.01
C HIS A 330 -30.52 8.15 -15.72
N GLY A 331 -29.34 8.73 -15.46
CA GLY A 331 -29.19 9.82 -14.49
C GLY A 331 -28.93 9.42 -13.04
N THR A 332 -28.35 8.24 -12.78
CA THR A 332 -27.92 7.88 -11.41
C THR A 332 -26.66 8.66 -11.00
N SER A 333 -26.58 9.07 -9.73
CA SER A 333 -25.41 9.73 -9.13
C SER A 333 -24.21 8.81 -8.87
N TYR A 334 -24.37 7.49 -9.08
CA TYR A 334 -23.29 6.51 -8.97
C TYR A 334 -22.50 6.41 -10.28
N LEU A 335 -21.17 6.35 -10.20
CA LEU A 335 -20.28 6.02 -11.32
C LEU A 335 -19.87 4.54 -11.23
N PRO A 336 -20.45 3.63 -12.02
CA PRO A 336 -19.97 2.25 -12.06
C PRO A 336 -18.55 2.19 -12.63
N ALA A 337 -17.71 1.37 -12.01
CA ALA A 337 -16.35 1.11 -12.44
C ALA A 337 -16.19 -0.36 -12.89
N PHE A 338 -15.56 -0.56 -14.03
CA PHE A 338 -15.28 -1.88 -14.60
C PHE A 338 -13.76 -2.07 -14.70
N PHE A 339 -13.26 -3.22 -14.25
CA PHE A 339 -11.83 -3.47 -14.09
C PHE A 339 -11.39 -4.46 -15.15
N PHE A 340 -10.45 -4.07 -15.99
CA PHE A 340 -9.91 -4.89 -17.05
C PHE A 340 -8.42 -5.09 -16.85
N VAL A 341 -7.94 -6.31 -17.05
CA VAL A 341 -6.52 -6.64 -17.00
C VAL A 341 -6.05 -6.97 -18.39
N ARG A 342 -4.97 -6.35 -18.82
CA ARG A 342 -4.29 -6.65 -20.08
C ARG A 342 -3.69 -8.05 -20.02
N THR A 343 -3.90 -8.83 -21.07
CA THR A 343 -3.26 -10.14 -21.26
C THR A 343 -2.13 -10.03 -22.28
N GLU A 344 -1.06 -10.80 -22.08
CA GLU A 344 0.03 -10.89 -23.06
C GLU A 344 -0.14 -12.15 -23.93
N GLY A 345 0.01 -12.02 -25.25
CA GLY A 345 0.43 -13.11 -26.14
C GLY A 345 -0.52 -14.31 -26.36
N GLY A 346 -1.84 -14.18 -26.24
CA GLY A 346 -2.80 -15.28 -26.46
C GLY A 346 -3.68 -15.18 -27.73
N GLN A 347 -4.40 -16.27 -28.06
CA GLN A 347 -5.48 -16.28 -29.08
C GLN A 347 -6.83 -15.73 -28.55
N GLY A 348 -6.83 -15.13 -27.35
CA GLY A 348 -8.02 -14.57 -26.69
C GLY A 348 -8.09 -13.04 -26.76
N PRO A 349 -9.10 -12.40 -26.15
CA PRO A 349 -9.17 -10.95 -26.08
C PRO A 349 -7.95 -10.38 -25.33
N ASN A 350 -7.42 -9.26 -25.83
CA ASN A 350 -6.27 -8.54 -25.25
C ASN A 350 -6.53 -8.01 -23.83
N PHE A 351 -7.79 -8.01 -23.41
CA PHE A 351 -8.25 -7.57 -22.10
C PHE A 351 -9.24 -8.59 -21.55
N LEU A 352 -9.15 -8.84 -20.25
CA LEU A 352 -10.10 -9.66 -19.51
C LEU A 352 -10.74 -8.86 -18.40
N TRP A 353 -12.05 -9.02 -18.23
CA TRP A 353 -12.83 -8.39 -17.17
C TRP A 353 -12.58 -9.11 -15.84
N ALA A 354 -11.97 -8.40 -14.88
CA ALA A 354 -11.56 -8.95 -13.59
C ALA A 354 -12.67 -8.86 -12.52
N SER A 355 -13.39 -7.73 -12.41
CA SER A 355 -14.25 -7.45 -11.25
C SER A 355 -15.73 -7.86 -11.38
N ALA A 356 -16.10 -8.69 -12.35
CA ALA A 356 -17.51 -8.87 -12.73
C ALA A 356 -18.43 -9.45 -11.65
N PHE A 357 -17.84 -10.16 -10.67
CA PHE A 357 -18.55 -10.90 -9.61
C PHE A 357 -17.90 -10.73 -8.23
N HIS A 358 -16.98 -9.78 -8.06
CA HIS A 358 -16.28 -9.64 -6.79
C HIS A 358 -15.86 -8.20 -6.49
N SER A 359 -16.01 -7.80 -5.23
CA SER A 359 -15.45 -6.56 -4.67
C SER A 359 -14.44 -6.94 -3.60
N THR A 360 -13.18 -6.54 -3.77
CA THR A 360 -12.18 -6.57 -2.68
C THR A 360 -12.14 -5.22 -1.97
N ASP A 361 -11.51 -5.14 -0.79
CA ASP A 361 -11.24 -3.87 -0.11
C ASP A 361 -10.40 -2.92 -0.98
N GLN A 362 -9.53 -3.46 -1.85
CA GLN A 362 -8.77 -2.68 -2.81
C GLN A 362 -9.63 -2.14 -3.94
N ASN A 363 -10.74 -2.80 -4.28
CA ASN A 363 -11.72 -2.21 -5.18
C ASN A 363 -12.37 -0.98 -4.54
N GLY A 364 -12.42 -0.90 -3.21
CA GLY A 364 -12.83 0.28 -2.46
C GLY A 364 -12.10 1.54 -2.92
N LEU A 365 -10.78 1.47 -3.13
CA LEU A 365 -9.94 2.58 -3.63
C LEU A 365 -10.47 3.19 -4.94
N PHE A 366 -11.01 2.34 -5.82
CA PHE A 366 -11.44 2.69 -7.17
C PHE A 366 -12.96 2.88 -7.29
N PHE A 367 -13.77 2.25 -6.45
CA PHE A 367 -15.22 2.40 -6.48
C PHE A 367 -15.70 3.63 -5.72
N ARG A 368 -15.06 3.98 -4.60
CA ARG A 368 -15.51 5.05 -3.70
C ARG A 368 -14.32 5.80 -3.12
N GLY A 369 -14.43 7.13 -3.02
CA GLY A 369 -13.39 7.97 -2.44
C GLY A 369 -12.54 8.68 -3.49
N PRO A 370 -11.28 9.04 -3.17
CA PRO A 370 -10.56 10.09 -3.89
C PRO A 370 -10.37 9.84 -5.40
N LEU A 371 -10.24 8.59 -5.85
CA LEU A 371 -10.12 8.27 -7.27
C LEU A 371 -11.45 8.44 -8.02
N THR A 372 -12.56 8.00 -7.43
CA THR A 372 -13.90 8.23 -8.00
C THR A 372 -14.22 9.72 -8.04
N ASP A 373 -13.88 10.46 -6.98
CA ASP A 373 -14.07 11.91 -6.92
C ASP A 373 -13.26 12.61 -8.03
N LYS A 374 -12.00 12.21 -8.24
CA LYS A 374 -11.20 12.73 -9.36
C LYS A 374 -11.72 12.33 -10.74
N ALA A 375 -12.22 11.11 -10.90
CA ALA A 375 -12.88 10.73 -12.15
C ALA A 375 -14.13 11.60 -12.41
N GLN A 376 -14.91 11.92 -11.37
CA GLN A 376 -16.09 12.81 -11.48
C GLN A 376 -15.73 14.23 -11.88
N GLU A 377 -14.71 14.83 -11.25
CA GLU A 377 -14.22 16.18 -11.55
C GLU A 377 -13.68 16.30 -12.99
N GLY A 378 -13.05 15.24 -13.52
CA GLY A 378 -12.32 15.27 -14.80
C GLY A 378 -10.91 15.86 -14.64
N PRO A 379 -10.04 15.79 -15.69
CA PRO A 379 -8.70 16.36 -15.58
C PRO A 379 -8.81 17.88 -15.44
N ALA A 380 -8.03 18.46 -14.52
CA ALA A 380 -7.87 19.91 -14.46
C ALA A 380 -7.38 20.42 -15.81
N LYS A 381 -8.01 21.49 -16.31
CA LYS A 381 -7.66 22.12 -17.59
C LYS A 381 -6.25 22.69 -17.59
#